data_AF-A0A2N6Q087-F1
#
_entry.id   AF-A0A2N6Q087-F1
#
_cell.length_a   1.000
_cell.length_b   1.000
_cell.length_c   1.000
_cell.angle_alpha   90.00
_cell.angle_beta   90.00
_cell.angle_gamma   90.00
#
_symmetry.space_group_name_H-M   'P 1'
#
loop_
_entity.id
_entity.type
_entity.pdbx_description
1 polymer ?
#
loop_
_entity_poly.entity_id
_entity_poly.type
_entity_poly.pdbx_seq_one_letter_code
_entity_poly.pdbx_strand_id
1 'polypeptide(L)'
;MTARTWSQDLEYLRTTLTRAQQTRYRRQEFVQLEDGNTELGWVLYEREQMLAAVNALHAAAGKAPVSSDQLQAAESSACGHVDYTSKFAIGCADLVAAE
;
A
#
# COMPACT_ATOMS: atom_id res chain seq x y z
N MET A 1 24.38 1.34 8.17
CA MET A 1 23.25 0.76 7.41
C MET A 1 23.24 1.40 6.05
N THR A 2 23.34 0.63 4.97
CA THR A 2 23.26 1.17 3.60
C THR A 2 21.83 1.66 3.36
N ALA A 3 21.67 2.89 2.91
CA ALA A 3 20.36 3.43 2.55
C ALA A 3 19.74 2.57 1.43
N ARG A 4 18.46 2.18 1.58
CA ARG A 4 17.72 1.48 0.52
C ARG A 4 17.51 2.43 -0.65
N THR A 5 17.55 1.90 -1.86
CA THR A 5 17.22 2.67 -3.06
C THR A 5 15.72 2.62 -3.33
N TRP A 6 15.19 3.63 -4.03
CA TRP A 6 13.79 3.64 -4.48
C TRP A 6 13.39 2.35 -5.21
N SER A 7 14.28 1.80 -6.06
CA SER A 7 14.02 0.54 -6.76
C SER A 7 13.90 -0.67 -5.81
N GLN A 8 14.67 -0.69 -4.72
CA GLN A 8 14.57 -1.74 -3.69
C GLN A 8 13.28 -1.60 -2.88
N ASP A 9 12.83 -0.38 -2.62
CA ASP A 9 11.57 -0.11 -1.93
C ASP A 9 10.37 -0.46 -2.80
N LEU A 10 10.41 -0.06 -4.08
CA LEU A 10 9.41 -0.46 -5.07
C LEU A 10 9.25 -1.98 -5.16
N GLU A 11 10.37 -2.73 -5.29
CA GLU A 11 10.29 -4.19 -5.41
C GLU A 11 9.67 -4.83 -4.16
N TYR A 12 10.05 -4.32 -2.99
CA TYR A 12 9.50 -4.78 -1.71
C TYR A 12 8.00 -4.51 -1.60
N LEU A 13 7.56 -3.31 -1.96
CA LEU A 13 6.15 -2.90 -1.93
C LEU A 13 5.32 -3.69 -2.95
N ARG A 14 5.83 -3.87 -4.17
CA ARG A 14 5.18 -4.70 -5.21
C ARG A 14 5.03 -6.16 -4.76
N THR A 15 6.07 -6.71 -4.15
CA THR A 15 6.04 -8.08 -3.59
C THR A 15 5.02 -8.19 -2.46
N THR A 16 4.97 -7.19 -1.58
CA THR A 16 4.01 -7.12 -0.46
C THR A 16 2.58 -7.14 -0.98
N LEU A 17 2.25 -6.26 -1.92
CA LEU A 17 0.92 -6.21 -2.51
C LEU A 17 0.56 -7.51 -3.22
N THR A 18 1.47 -8.06 -4.03
CA THR A 18 1.25 -9.32 -4.74
C THR A 18 0.94 -10.47 -3.77
N ARG A 19 1.64 -10.55 -2.64
CA ARG A 19 1.37 -11.55 -1.60
C ARG A 19 0.02 -11.34 -0.93
N ALA A 20 -0.37 -10.10 -0.66
CA ALA A 20 -1.69 -9.79 -0.11
C ALA A 20 -2.79 -10.22 -1.09
N GLN A 21 -2.64 -9.90 -2.38
CA GLN A 21 -3.57 -10.22 -3.47
C GLN A 21 -3.78 -11.73 -3.64
N GLN A 22 -2.74 -12.55 -3.45
CA GLN A 22 -2.84 -14.01 -3.46
C GLN A 22 -3.79 -14.56 -2.40
N THR A 23 -4.14 -13.77 -1.37
CA THR A 23 -5.05 -14.17 -0.29
C THR A 23 -6.44 -13.55 -0.38
N ARG A 24 -6.78 -12.85 -1.48
CA ARG A 24 -8.12 -12.24 -1.70
C ARG A 24 -9.27 -13.22 -1.46
N TYR A 25 -9.11 -14.47 -1.90
CA TYR A 25 -10.12 -15.52 -1.75
C TYR A 25 -10.53 -15.78 -0.30
N ARG A 26 -9.71 -15.39 0.68
CA ARG A 26 -10.00 -15.57 2.11
C ARG A 26 -10.85 -14.46 2.72
N ARG A 27 -11.04 -13.34 2.01
CA ARG A 27 -11.65 -12.12 2.55
C ARG A 27 -12.66 -11.50 1.58
N GLN A 28 -13.69 -12.28 1.22
CA GLN A 28 -14.71 -11.88 0.24
C GLN A 28 -15.90 -11.15 0.89
N GLU A 29 -15.87 -10.98 2.21
CA GLU A 29 -16.89 -10.25 2.95
C GLU A 29 -16.93 -8.77 2.56
N PHE A 30 -18.14 -8.21 2.62
CA PHE A 30 -18.37 -6.78 2.57
C PHE A 30 -18.29 -6.23 4.00
N VAL A 31 -17.42 -5.26 4.21
CA VAL A 31 -17.18 -4.60 5.51
C VAL A 31 -17.76 -3.19 5.45
N GLN A 32 -18.63 -2.87 6.40
CA GLN A 32 -19.17 -1.53 6.56
C GLN A 32 -18.13 -0.62 7.24
N LEU A 33 -17.88 0.55 6.65
CA LEU A 33 -16.97 1.57 7.14
C LEU A 33 -17.72 2.61 7.98
N GLU A 34 -16.98 3.39 8.77
CA GLU A 34 -17.54 4.40 9.68
C GLU A 34 -18.29 5.53 8.94
N ASP A 35 -17.89 5.82 7.70
CA ASP A 35 -18.52 6.82 6.82
C ASP A 35 -19.82 6.32 6.17
N GLY A 36 -20.24 5.09 6.49
CA GLY A 36 -21.44 4.45 5.92
C GLY A 36 -21.20 3.76 4.58
N ASN A 37 -20.00 3.85 3.99
CA ASN A 37 -19.65 3.11 2.79
C ASN A 37 -19.36 1.63 3.11
N THR A 38 -19.28 0.81 2.08
CA THR A 38 -18.94 -0.61 2.18
C THR A 38 -17.75 -0.89 1.28
N GLU A 39 -16.82 -1.70 1.76
CA GLU A 39 -15.63 -2.11 1.04
C GLU A 39 -15.43 -3.63 1.15
N LEU A 40 -14.73 -4.24 0.19
CA LEU A 40 -14.38 -5.65 0.27
C LEU A 40 -13.27 -5.87 1.31
N GLY A 41 -13.40 -6.91 2.14
CA GLY A 41 -12.43 -7.23 3.19
C GLY A 41 -11.01 -7.42 2.65
N TRP A 42 -10.86 -7.96 1.44
CA TRP A 42 -9.56 -8.08 0.79
C TRP A 42 -8.95 -6.73 0.36
N VAL A 43 -9.76 -5.72 0.02
CA VAL A 43 -9.26 -4.37 -0.29
C VAL A 43 -8.71 -3.72 0.96
N LEU A 44 -9.46 -3.80 2.08
CA LEU A 44 -9.01 -3.28 3.37
C LEU A 44 -7.71 -3.94 3.82
N TYR A 45 -7.60 -5.25 3.65
CA TYR A 45 -6.38 -5.99 3.96
C TYR A 45 -5.20 -5.57 3.07
N GLU A 46 -5.40 -5.36 1.76
CA GLU A 46 -4.34 -4.87 0.87
C GLU A 46 -3.84 -3.49 1.28
N ARG A 47 -4.76 -2.56 1.61
CA ARG A 47 -4.42 -1.24 2.15
C ARG A 47 -3.65 -1.33 3.46
N GLU A 48 -4.08 -2.18 4.39
CA GLU A 48 -3.40 -2.40 5.66
C GLU A 48 -1.96 -2.91 5.47
N GLN A 49 -1.76 -3.91 4.61
CA GLN A 49 -0.44 -4.47 4.33
C GLN A 49 0.49 -3.44 3.68
N MET A 50 -0.04 -2.64 2.75
CA MET A 50 0.75 -1.58 2.10
C MET A 50 1.09 -0.45 3.07
N LEU A 51 0.15 -0.01 3.91
CA LEU A 51 0.40 1.00 4.93
C LEU A 51 1.48 0.56 5.92
N ALA A 52 1.37 -0.68 6.42
CA ALA A 52 2.35 -1.25 7.33
C ALA A 52 3.74 -1.34 6.68
N ALA A 53 3.82 -1.73 5.40
CA ALA A 53 5.06 -1.83 4.66
C ALA A 53 5.71 -0.46 4.42
N VAL A 54 4.94 0.55 4.01
CA VAL A 54 5.41 1.94 3.85
C VAL A 54 5.91 2.49 5.17
N ASN A 55 5.14 2.31 6.26
CA ASN A 55 5.50 2.82 7.57
C ASN A 55 6.72 2.12 8.17
N ALA A 56 6.94 0.84 7.86
CA ALA A 56 8.17 0.15 8.23
C ALA A 56 9.39 0.76 7.52
N LEU A 57 9.26 1.14 6.24
CA LEU A 57 10.32 1.83 5.50
C LEU A 57 10.56 3.26 6.03
N HIS A 58 9.50 4.00 6.36
CA HIS A 58 9.61 5.32 7.02
C HIS A 58 10.34 5.21 8.37
N ALA A 59 9.95 4.26 9.21
CA ALA A 59 10.57 4.04 10.51
C ALA A 59 12.06 3.69 10.36
N ALA A 60 12.42 2.84 9.39
CA ALA A 60 13.81 2.51 9.10
C ALA A 60 14.64 3.71 8.61
N ALA A 61 13.99 4.70 8.00
CA ALA A 61 14.59 5.96 7.55
C ALA A 61 14.50 7.10 8.59
N GLY A 62 13.89 6.86 9.76
CA GLY A 62 13.69 7.89 10.78
C GLY A 62 12.62 8.94 10.43
N LYS A 63 11.72 8.63 9.51
CA LYS A 63 10.62 9.51 9.07
C LYS A 63 9.35 9.28 9.89
N ALA A 64 8.50 10.30 9.94
CA ALA A 64 7.14 10.18 10.50
C ALA A 64 6.29 9.20 9.67
N PRO A 65 5.33 8.49 10.29
CA PRO A 65 4.45 7.56 9.57
C PRO A 65 3.53 8.29 8.58
N VAL A 66 3.25 7.61 7.48
CA VAL A 66 2.25 7.98 6.46
C VAL A 66 0.85 7.66 6.98
N SER A 67 -0.11 8.53 6.68
CA SER A 67 -1.53 8.32 7.01
C SER A 67 -2.24 7.41 6.00
N SER A 68 -3.38 6.85 6.41
CA SER A 68 -4.28 6.11 5.51
C SER A 68 -4.71 6.94 4.30
N ASP A 69 -4.87 8.25 4.46
CA ASP A 69 -5.36 9.13 3.40
C ASP A 69 -4.29 9.37 2.33
N GLN A 70 -3.03 9.55 2.76
CA GLN A 70 -1.89 9.65 1.84
C GLN A 70 -1.73 8.35 1.02
N LEU A 71 -1.89 7.20 1.67
CA LEU A 71 -1.86 5.90 0.99
C LEU A 71 -3.02 5.77 -0.01
N GLN A 72 -4.24 6.14 0.38
CA GLN A 72 -5.42 6.08 -0.50
C GLN A 72 -5.31 7.04 -1.69
N ALA A 73 -4.67 8.19 -1.51
CA ALA A 73 -4.36 9.09 -2.63
C ALA A 73 -3.41 8.43 -3.64
N ALA A 74 -2.37 7.74 -3.16
CA ALA A 74 -1.48 6.95 -4.03
C ALA A 74 -2.24 5.81 -4.73
N GLU A 75 -3.11 5.10 -4.02
CA GLU A 75 -3.94 4.02 -4.60
C GLU A 75 -4.90 4.55 -5.67
N SER A 76 -5.55 5.69 -5.42
CA SER A 76 -6.53 6.29 -6.33
C SER A 76 -5.97 6.55 -7.73
N SER A 77 -4.67 6.86 -7.81
CA SER A 77 -3.96 7.04 -9.09
C SER A 77 -3.68 5.74 -9.85
N ALA A 78 -3.77 4.59 -9.17
CA ALA A 78 -3.60 3.26 -9.72
C ALA A 78 -4.93 2.58 -10.07
N CYS A 79 -6.02 2.94 -9.38
CA CYS A 79 -7.35 2.38 -9.60
C CYS A 79 -7.79 2.46 -11.07
N GLY A 80 -8.33 1.36 -11.60
CA GLY A 80 -8.80 1.26 -12.99
C GLY A 80 -7.71 0.97 -14.03
N HIS A 81 -6.43 0.95 -13.64
CA HIS A 81 -5.35 0.58 -14.54
C HIS A 81 -5.08 -0.94 -14.59
N VAL A 82 -4.75 -1.45 -15.78
CA VAL A 82 -4.37 -2.87 -15.97
C VAL A 82 -3.11 -3.24 -15.17
N ASP A 83 -2.23 -2.27 -14.95
CA ASP A 83 -0.99 -2.37 -14.18
C ASP A 83 -1.16 -1.85 -12.74
N TYR A 84 -2.38 -1.91 -12.18
CA TYR A 84 -2.73 -1.46 -10.82
C TYR A 84 -1.67 -1.80 -9.78
N THR A 85 -1.25 -3.08 -9.70
CA THR A 85 -0.28 -3.53 -8.69
C THR A 85 1.05 -2.79 -8.78
N SER A 86 1.53 -2.54 -10.00
CA SER A 86 2.77 -1.80 -10.22
C SER A 86 2.59 -0.31 -9.91
N LYS A 87 1.50 0.31 -10.38
CA LYS A 87 1.24 1.73 -10.13
C LYS A 87 1.05 2.05 -8.65
N PHE A 88 0.32 1.21 -7.93
CA PHE A 88 0.12 1.44 -6.50
C PHE A 88 1.43 1.30 -5.74
N ALA A 89 2.26 0.30 -6.09
CA ALA A 89 3.60 0.15 -5.50
C ALA A 89 4.53 1.33 -5.83
N ILE A 90 4.45 1.91 -7.04
CA ILE A 90 5.16 3.14 -7.43
C ILE A 90 4.74 4.31 -6.54
N GLY A 91 3.43 4.57 -6.42
CA GLY A 91 2.93 5.65 -5.57
C GLY A 91 3.36 5.49 -4.10
N CYS A 92 3.39 4.26 -3.60
CA CYS A 92 3.91 3.97 -2.26
C CYS A 92 5.42 4.18 -2.13
N ALA A 93 6.21 3.82 -3.15
CA ALA A 93 7.65 4.06 -3.16
C ALA A 93 7.98 5.56 -3.22
N ASP A 94 7.15 6.34 -3.93
CA ASP A 94 7.26 7.80 -3.97
C ASP A 94 6.96 8.43 -2.61
N LEU A 95 5.97 7.91 -1.86
CA LEU A 95 5.72 8.31 -0.47
C LEU A 95 6.94 8.06 0.43
N VAL A 96 7.60 6.91 0.27
CA VAL A 96 8.83 6.57 1.02
C VAL A 96 9.99 7.51 0.70
N ALA A 97 10.12 7.90 -0.57
CA ALA A 97 11.19 8.77 -1.03
C ALA A 97 10.98 10.26 -0.70
N ALA A 98 9.73 10.70 -0.56
CA ALA A 98 9.38 12.08 -0.22
C ALA A 98 10.09 12.55 1.06
N GLU A 99 10.57 13.80 1.07
CA GLU A 99 11.37 14.39 2.17
C GLU A 99 10.62 14.48 3.50
#